data_AF-A0AA37IZM5-F1
#
_entry.id   AF-A0AA37IZM5-F1
#
_cell.length_a   1.000
_cell.length_b   1.000
_cell.length_c   1.000
_cell.angle_alpha   90.00
_cell.angle_beta   90.00
_cell.angle_gamma   90.00
#
_symmetry.space_group_name_H-M   'P 1'
#
loop_
_entity.id
_entity.type
_entity.pdbx_description
1 polymer ?
#
loop_
_entity_poly.entity_id
_entity_poly.type
_entity_poly.pdbx_seq_one_letter_code
_entity_poly.pdbx_strand_id
1 'polypeptide(L)'
;MKRWVGFSLLLSVLLGAARWADLLLWTDSATGLCTVGSVWWRYGGLALASAFALLAGRKAGGSAEPLLCRRPAAGVPALMAGVLFGLTGAQRLLLSVASPGVGTLLRTVLELLCGGWLLCLGWFWLAGEKSRPTRKIGWAIAGSILFYWTVLERFMLNSSSWHRVGPTAAVWQQLTALLFLAALVRALYLPGQPKLGAVCGSGLLAFCLCLCWGLPQAAVRWAAGELSGPALWFELGLCAVGALGAVCAIVCIKNTPKAENARQDG
;
A
#
# COMPACT_ATOMS: atom_id res chain seq x y z
N MET A 1 -21.04 -3.84 -9.47
CA MET A 1 -20.02 -3.41 -8.48
C MET A 1 -18.98 -4.51 -8.20
N LYS A 2 -19.37 -5.69 -7.67
CA LYS A 2 -18.43 -6.79 -7.36
C LYS A 2 -17.54 -7.23 -8.54
N ARG A 3 -18.09 -7.28 -9.76
CA ARG A 3 -17.34 -7.63 -10.99
C ARG A 3 -16.18 -6.68 -11.30
N TRP A 4 -16.33 -5.38 -11.04
CA TRP A 4 -15.28 -4.38 -11.32
C TRP A 4 -14.10 -4.53 -10.37
N VAL A 5 -14.35 -4.69 -9.07
CA VAL A 5 -13.29 -4.93 -8.09
C VAL A 5 -12.58 -6.25 -8.37
N GLY A 6 -13.32 -7.32 -8.65
CA GLY A 6 -12.74 -8.62 -9.01
C GLY A 6 -11.85 -8.54 -10.26
N PHE A 7 -12.32 -7.86 -11.31
CA PHE A 7 -11.51 -7.64 -12.52
C PHE A 7 -10.28 -6.78 -12.24
N SER A 8 -10.40 -5.75 -11.39
CA SER A 8 -9.24 -4.93 -11.01
C SER A 8 -8.19 -5.74 -10.28
N LEU A 9 -8.59 -6.62 -9.35
CA LEU A 9 -7.66 -7.50 -8.65
C LEU A 9 -6.99 -8.48 -9.62
N LEU A 10 -7.75 -9.07 -10.54
CA LEU A 10 -7.21 -9.95 -11.57
C LEU A 10 -6.21 -9.22 -12.46
N LEU A 11 -6.56 -8.02 -12.94
CA LEU A 11 -5.70 -7.20 -13.79
C LEU A 11 -4.39 -6.84 -13.07
N SER A 12 -4.45 -6.51 -11.78
CA SER A 12 -3.26 -6.26 -10.95
C SER A 12 -2.38 -7.49 -10.83
N VAL A 13 -2.96 -8.68 -10.61
CA VAL A 13 -2.20 -9.94 -10.54
C VAL A 13 -1.54 -10.27 -11.88
N LEU A 14 -2.26 -10.10 -12.98
CA LEU A 14 -1.71 -10.28 -14.33
C LEU A 14 -0.58 -9.28 -14.62
N LEU A 15 -0.73 -8.02 -14.20
CA LEU A 15 0.34 -7.02 -14.29
C LEU A 15 1.56 -7.45 -13.47
N GLY A 16 1.36 -7.98 -12.26
CA GLY A 16 2.45 -8.49 -11.42
C GLY A 16 3.17 -9.68 -12.05
N ALA A 17 2.43 -10.62 -12.66
CA ALA A 17 3.01 -11.74 -13.40
C ALA A 17 3.79 -11.26 -14.63
N ALA A 18 3.25 -10.31 -15.39
CA ALA A 18 3.95 -9.68 -16.50
C ALA A 18 5.21 -8.95 -16.01
N ARG A 19 5.17 -8.30 -14.85
CA ARG A 19 6.33 -7.62 -14.25
C ARG A 19 7.41 -8.60 -13.81
N TRP A 20 7.04 -9.77 -13.30
CA TRP A 20 8.01 -10.85 -13.05
C TRP A 20 8.74 -11.27 -14.32
N ALA A 21 8.00 -11.58 -15.38
CA ALA A 21 8.61 -11.94 -16.67
C ALA A 21 9.50 -10.81 -17.21
N ASP A 22 9.04 -9.56 -17.09
CA ASP A 22 9.76 -8.38 -17.53
C ASP A 22 11.09 -8.15 -16.81
N LEU A 23 11.13 -8.37 -15.50
CA LEU A 23 12.38 -8.26 -14.72
C LEU A 23 13.37 -9.38 -15.05
N LEU A 24 12.88 -10.58 -15.39
CA LEU A 24 13.72 -11.73 -15.68
C LEU A 24 14.24 -11.78 -17.12
N LEU A 25 13.47 -11.26 -18.08
CA LEU A 25 13.73 -11.43 -19.51
C LEU A 25 14.14 -10.13 -20.22
N TRP A 26 13.61 -8.98 -19.79
CA TRP A 26 13.66 -7.74 -20.57
C TRP A 26 14.19 -6.53 -19.79
N THR A 27 14.66 -6.74 -18.56
CA THR A 27 15.25 -5.70 -17.72
C THR A 27 16.65 -6.12 -17.31
N ASP A 28 17.61 -5.23 -17.49
CA ASP A 28 18.96 -5.41 -16.98
C ASP A 28 18.94 -5.26 -15.45
N SER A 29 19.39 -6.28 -14.73
CA SER A 29 19.44 -6.26 -13.27
C SER A 29 20.41 -5.21 -12.74
N ALA A 30 21.53 -4.96 -13.43
CA ALA A 30 22.57 -4.06 -12.93
C ALA A 30 22.15 -2.58 -13.04
N THR A 31 21.50 -2.20 -14.15
CA THR A 31 21.14 -0.80 -14.42
C THR A 31 19.66 -0.49 -14.18
N GLY A 32 18.81 -1.51 -14.12
CA GLY A 32 17.35 -1.38 -14.10
C GLY A 32 16.75 -0.84 -15.42
N LEU A 33 17.55 -0.82 -16.50
CA LEU A 33 17.14 -0.37 -17.82
C LEU A 33 16.50 -1.50 -18.62
N CYS A 34 15.71 -1.12 -19.61
CA CYS A 34 15.05 -2.05 -20.50
C CYS A 34 16.05 -2.56 -21.55
N THR A 35 16.27 -3.87 -21.62
CA THR A 35 17.14 -4.49 -22.64
C THR A 35 16.42 -4.68 -23.96
N VAL A 36 15.11 -4.95 -23.91
CA VAL A 36 14.26 -5.15 -25.08
C VAL A 36 12.93 -4.42 -24.90
N GLY A 37 12.45 -3.84 -26.00
CA GLY A 37 11.15 -3.18 -26.07
C GLY A 37 11.11 -1.79 -25.46
N SER A 38 10.09 -1.03 -25.84
CA SER A 38 9.90 0.35 -25.36
C SER A 38 9.57 0.39 -23.86
N VAL A 39 10.22 1.31 -23.13
CA VAL A 39 9.92 1.59 -21.72
C VAL A 39 8.44 1.95 -21.51
N TRP A 40 7.83 2.59 -22.52
CA TRP A 40 6.44 3.04 -22.49
C TRP A 40 5.42 1.91 -22.33
N TRP A 41 5.74 0.67 -22.73
CA TRP A 41 4.83 -0.46 -22.50
C TRP A 41 4.63 -0.77 -21.02
N ARG A 42 5.70 -0.63 -20.22
CA ARG A 42 5.66 -0.84 -18.76
C ARG A 42 4.82 0.24 -18.09
N TYR A 43 5.02 1.49 -18.47
CA TYR A 43 4.19 2.61 -18.00
C TYR A 43 2.75 2.50 -18.48
N GLY A 44 2.51 2.05 -19.71
CA GLY A 44 1.19 1.83 -20.27
C GLY A 44 0.39 0.79 -19.47
N GLY A 45 1.01 -0.36 -19.16
CA GLY A 45 0.40 -1.39 -18.31
C GLY A 45 0.10 -0.88 -16.90
N LEU A 46 1.05 -0.17 -16.28
CA LEU A 46 0.86 0.47 -14.97
C LEU A 46 -0.28 1.49 -14.98
N ALA A 47 -0.32 2.36 -15.99
CA ALA A 47 -1.33 3.40 -16.12
C ALA A 47 -2.72 2.79 -16.35
N LEU A 48 -2.82 1.76 -17.19
CA LEU A 48 -4.08 1.05 -17.47
C LEU A 48 -4.63 0.39 -16.19
N ALA A 49 -3.80 -0.39 -15.50
CA ALA A 49 -4.22 -1.05 -14.25
C ALA A 49 -4.59 -0.04 -13.17
N SER A 50 -3.82 1.04 -13.05
CA SER A 50 -4.08 2.10 -12.07
C SER A 50 -5.36 2.88 -12.37
N ALA A 51 -5.59 3.23 -13.64
CA ALA A 51 -6.81 3.88 -14.09
C ALA A 51 -8.02 2.97 -13.84
N PHE A 52 -7.90 1.67 -14.14
CA PHE A 52 -8.95 0.71 -13.89
C PHE A 52 -9.27 0.58 -12.39
N ALA A 53 -8.26 0.50 -11.52
CA ALA A 53 -8.43 0.47 -10.08
C ALA A 53 -9.21 1.70 -9.56
N LEU A 54 -8.87 2.89 -10.05
CA LEU A 54 -9.58 4.13 -9.72
C LEU A 54 -11.04 4.12 -10.22
N LEU A 55 -11.27 3.67 -11.46
CA LEU A 55 -12.62 3.57 -12.02
C LEU A 55 -13.47 2.54 -11.27
N ALA A 56 -12.90 1.38 -10.94
CA ALA A 56 -13.54 0.36 -10.12
C ALA A 56 -13.89 0.90 -8.73
N GLY A 57 -12.99 1.69 -8.12
CA GLY A 57 -13.25 2.41 -6.88
C GLY A 57 -14.41 3.39 -7.00
N ARG A 58 -14.41 4.25 -8.02
CA ARG A 58 -15.53 5.20 -8.28
C ARG A 58 -16.87 4.50 -8.48
N LYS A 59 -16.86 3.31 -9.07
CA LYS A 59 -18.06 2.47 -9.28
C LYS A 59 -18.43 1.60 -8.07
N ALA A 60 -17.66 1.61 -6.99
CA ALA A 60 -17.95 0.87 -5.77
C ALA A 60 -18.87 1.68 -4.85
N GLY A 61 -20.15 1.30 -4.76
CA GLY A 61 -21.17 1.91 -3.88
C GLY A 61 -21.38 1.16 -2.56
N GLY A 62 -20.31 0.76 -1.87
CA GLY A 62 -20.34 0.00 -0.61
C GLY A 62 -20.50 0.84 0.66
N SER A 63 -20.37 0.24 1.86
CA SER A 63 -20.21 0.96 3.14
C SER A 63 -18.83 0.65 3.74
N ALA A 64 -18.23 1.61 4.44
CA ALA A 64 -16.96 1.50 5.17
C ALA A 64 -17.20 1.23 6.66
N GLU A 65 -18.45 1.30 7.12
CA GLU A 65 -18.86 0.87 8.46
C GLU A 65 -18.42 -0.56 8.81
N PRO A 66 -18.35 -1.52 7.87
CA PRO A 66 -17.78 -2.84 8.14
C PRO A 66 -16.36 -2.82 8.67
N LEU A 67 -15.56 -1.79 8.36
CA LEU A 67 -14.19 -1.61 8.84
C LEU A 67 -14.14 -1.03 10.26
N LEU A 68 -15.26 -0.54 10.80
CA LEU A 68 -15.36 -0.11 12.20
C LEU A 68 -15.58 -1.29 13.15
N CYS A 69 -15.84 -2.48 12.62
CA CYS A 69 -16.04 -3.69 13.40
C CYS A 69 -14.81 -4.61 13.34
N ARG A 70 -14.83 -5.67 14.16
CA ARG A 70 -13.85 -6.75 14.11
C ARG A 70 -13.72 -7.33 12.70
N ARG A 71 -12.51 -7.33 12.14
CA ARG A 71 -12.18 -7.80 10.78
C ARG A 71 -10.81 -8.49 10.76
N PRO A 72 -10.71 -9.77 11.18
CA PRO A 72 -9.42 -10.45 11.28
C PRO A 72 -8.66 -10.49 9.94
N ALA A 73 -9.38 -10.61 8.82
CA ALA A 73 -8.79 -10.60 7.48
C ALA A 73 -8.04 -9.29 7.17
N ALA A 74 -8.50 -8.13 7.68
CA ALA A 74 -7.80 -6.85 7.55
C ALA A 74 -6.76 -6.66 8.66
N GLY A 75 -7.00 -7.24 9.84
CA GLY A 75 -6.09 -7.18 10.97
C GLY A 75 -4.73 -7.85 10.70
N VAL A 76 -4.72 -9.01 10.06
CA VAL A 76 -3.46 -9.74 9.75
C VAL A 76 -2.49 -8.91 8.87
N PRO A 77 -2.87 -8.40 7.69
CA PRO A 77 -1.94 -7.62 6.87
C PRO A 77 -1.57 -6.27 7.53
N ALA A 78 -2.45 -5.68 8.34
CA ALA A 78 -2.13 -4.49 9.13
C ALA A 78 -1.07 -4.78 10.20
N LEU A 79 -1.20 -5.88 10.94
CA LEU A 79 -0.18 -6.32 11.89
C LEU A 79 1.14 -6.62 11.20
N MET A 80 1.12 -7.35 10.08
CA MET A 80 2.32 -7.66 9.31
C MET A 80 3.03 -6.38 8.86
N ALA A 81 2.30 -5.41 8.30
CA ALA A 81 2.86 -4.11 7.93
C ALA A 81 3.45 -3.38 9.16
N GLY A 82 2.74 -3.41 10.29
CA GLY A 82 3.19 -2.83 11.54
C GLY A 82 4.50 -3.42 12.06
N VAL A 83 4.62 -4.74 12.07
CA VAL A 83 5.85 -5.45 12.44
C VAL A 83 6.99 -5.09 11.49
N LEU A 84 6.75 -5.10 10.18
CA LEU A 84 7.79 -4.84 9.17
C LEU A 84 8.32 -3.40 9.22
N PHE A 85 7.46 -2.40 9.40
CA PHE A 85 7.92 -1.03 9.61
C PHE A 85 8.61 -0.84 10.97
N GLY A 86 8.13 -1.53 12.02
CA GLY A 86 8.79 -1.58 13.32
C GLY A 86 10.21 -2.16 13.24
N LEU A 87 10.37 -3.29 12.53
CA LEU A 87 11.67 -3.93 12.28
C LEU A 87 12.60 -3.03 11.45
N THR A 88 12.05 -2.32 10.46
CA THR A 88 12.80 -1.33 9.69
C THR A 88 13.42 -0.29 10.62
N GLY A 89 12.60 0.35 11.46
CA GLY A 89 13.06 1.38 12.39
C GLY A 89 14.02 0.81 13.45
N ALA A 90 13.68 -0.33 14.05
CA ALA A 90 14.50 -0.97 15.07
C ALA A 90 15.89 -1.35 14.53
N GLN A 91 15.96 -1.93 13.33
CA GLN A 91 17.24 -2.29 12.71
C GLN A 91 18.03 -1.04 12.30
N ARG A 92 17.39 0.02 11.79
CA ARG A 92 18.09 1.31 11.54
C ARG A 92 18.66 1.89 12.81
N LEU A 93 17.90 1.84 13.91
CA LEU A 93 18.35 2.33 15.21
C LEU A 93 19.61 1.59 15.65
N LEU A 94 19.58 0.25 15.58
CA LEU A 94 20.72 -0.62 15.93
C LEU A 94 21.96 -0.33 15.05
N LEU A 95 21.78 -0.13 13.75
CA LEU A 95 22.89 0.13 12.82
C LEU A 95 23.45 1.55 12.93
N SER A 96 22.66 2.50 13.45
CA SER A 96 23.04 3.92 13.52
C SER A 96 23.59 4.34 14.89
N VAL A 97 23.75 3.40 15.84
CA VAL A 97 24.21 3.68 17.22
C VAL A 97 25.57 4.38 17.26
N ALA A 98 26.45 4.12 16.29
CA ALA A 98 27.80 4.68 16.26
C ALA A 98 27.86 6.16 15.82
N SER A 99 26.94 6.62 14.97
CA SER A 99 26.86 8.03 14.56
C SER A 99 25.49 8.34 13.92
N PRO A 100 24.50 8.74 14.73
CA PRO A 100 23.16 8.98 14.21
C PRO A 100 23.07 10.37 13.56
N GLY A 101 23.02 10.40 12.23
CA GLY A 101 22.62 11.61 11.50
C GLY A 101 21.17 11.98 11.83
N VAL A 102 20.88 13.28 11.94
CA VAL A 102 19.54 13.80 12.29
C VAL A 102 18.45 13.25 11.37
N GLY A 103 18.74 13.14 10.06
CA GLY A 103 17.82 12.56 9.08
C GLY A 103 17.50 11.08 9.36
N THR A 104 18.50 10.29 9.74
CA THR A 104 18.33 8.87 10.07
C THR A 104 17.53 8.67 11.35
N LEU A 105 17.73 9.52 12.36
CA LEU A 105 16.91 9.51 13.58
C LEU A 105 15.46 9.85 13.27
N LEU A 106 15.22 10.92 12.52
CA LEU A 106 13.86 11.33 12.14
C LEU A 106 13.17 10.21 11.35
N ARG A 107 13.88 9.61 10.40
CA ARG A 107 13.41 8.46 9.62
C ARG A 107 13.02 7.28 10.50
N THR A 108 13.87 6.94 11.46
CA THR A 108 13.65 5.85 12.42
C THR A 108 12.41 6.09 13.27
N VAL A 109 12.24 7.31 13.81
CA VAL A 109 11.06 7.68 14.59
C VAL A 109 9.79 7.56 13.75
N LEU A 110 9.80 8.05 12.51
CA LEU A 110 8.65 7.93 11.61
C LEU A 110 8.29 6.46 11.31
N GLU A 111 9.28 5.59 11.12
CA GLU A 111 9.09 4.15 10.89
C GLU A 111 8.47 3.46 12.10
N LEU A 112 8.95 3.76 13.32
CA LEU A 112 8.40 3.22 14.57
C LEU A 112 6.98 3.73 14.85
N LEU A 113 6.71 5.02 14.60
CA LEU A 113 5.36 5.59 14.76
C LEU A 113 4.36 4.96 13.78
N CYS A 114 4.77 4.76 12.52
CA CYS A 114 3.96 4.08 11.51
C CYS A 114 3.70 2.62 11.90
N GLY A 115 4.75 1.90 12.31
CA GLY A 115 4.67 0.53 12.78
C GLY A 115 3.72 0.38 13.96
N GLY A 116 3.90 1.18 15.01
CA GLY A 116 3.06 1.19 16.20
C GLY A 116 1.59 1.49 15.89
N TRP A 117 1.32 2.46 15.01
CA TRP A 117 -0.05 2.75 14.59
C TRP A 117 -0.72 1.57 13.87
N LEU A 118 -0.03 0.94 12.92
CA LEU A 118 -0.55 -0.21 12.18
C LEU A 118 -0.72 -1.46 13.05
N LEU A 119 0.15 -1.65 14.05
CA LEU A 119 0.00 -2.70 15.07
C LEU A 119 -1.26 -2.50 15.89
N CYS A 120 -1.48 -1.28 16.42
CA CYS A 120 -2.70 -0.96 17.17
C CYS A 120 -3.96 -1.14 16.30
N LEU A 121 -3.92 -0.68 15.04
CA LEU A 121 -5.02 -0.85 14.10
C LEU A 121 -5.30 -2.34 13.80
N GLY A 122 -4.26 -3.12 13.54
CA GLY A 122 -4.38 -4.56 13.28
C GLY A 122 -4.91 -5.31 14.50
N TRP A 123 -4.44 -4.94 15.70
CA TRP A 123 -4.91 -5.50 16.96
C TRP A 123 -6.40 -5.21 17.20
N PHE A 124 -6.84 -3.96 16.97
CA PHE A 124 -8.26 -3.59 17.06
C PHE A 124 -9.14 -4.46 16.15
N TRP A 125 -8.72 -4.68 14.91
CA TRP A 125 -9.46 -5.54 13.99
C TRP A 125 -9.46 -7.03 14.36
N LEU A 126 -8.45 -7.51 15.09
CA LEU A 126 -8.34 -8.90 15.55
C LEU A 126 -9.07 -9.14 16.87
N ALA A 127 -8.87 -8.28 17.86
CA ALA A 127 -9.46 -8.37 19.18
C ALA A 127 -10.93 -7.94 19.20
N GLY A 128 -11.35 -7.09 18.25
CA GLY A 128 -12.72 -6.58 18.20
C GLY A 128 -13.03 -5.64 19.37
N GLU A 129 -12.04 -4.89 19.84
CA GLU A 129 -12.22 -3.93 20.93
C GLU A 129 -13.27 -2.88 20.56
N LYS A 130 -14.12 -2.50 21.52
CA LYS A 130 -15.14 -1.46 21.31
C LYS A 130 -14.57 -0.05 21.12
N SER A 131 -13.31 0.17 21.53
CA SER A 131 -12.63 1.47 21.47
C SER A 131 -11.83 1.58 20.18
N ARG A 132 -11.99 2.69 19.43
CA ARG A 132 -11.24 2.92 18.18
C ARG A 132 -9.71 2.90 18.44
N PRO A 133 -8.90 2.28 17.55
CA PRO A 133 -7.49 1.90 17.81
C PRO A 133 -6.52 3.05 18.09
N THR A 134 -6.90 4.29 17.84
CA THR A 134 -6.18 5.45 18.39
C THR A 134 -7.21 6.52 18.73
N ARG A 135 -7.46 6.73 20.03
CA ARG A 135 -8.38 7.78 20.50
C ARG A 135 -8.04 9.19 19.96
N LYS A 136 -6.82 9.36 19.44
CA LYS A 136 -6.30 10.59 18.83
C LYS A 136 -5.91 10.34 17.37
N ILE A 137 -6.53 11.06 16.43
CA ILE A 137 -6.21 11.06 14.99
C ILE A 137 -4.74 11.43 14.72
N GLY A 138 -4.10 12.17 15.63
CA GLY A 138 -2.71 12.62 15.51
C GLY A 138 -1.71 11.49 15.34
N TRP A 139 -1.93 10.32 15.96
CA TRP A 139 -1.05 9.15 15.79
C TRP A 139 -1.09 8.58 14.38
N ALA A 140 -2.28 8.51 13.79
CA ALA A 140 -2.45 8.05 12.42
C ALA A 140 -1.84 9.04 11.41
N ILE A 141 -2.00 10.34 11.67
CA ILE A 141 -1.38 11.40 10.86
C ILE A 141 0.15 11.27 10.95
N ALA A 142 0.71 11.16 12.15
CA ALA A 142 2.15 11.00 12.36
C ALA A 142 2.71 9.76 11.65
N GLY A 143 2.02 8.61 11.73
CA GLY A 143 2.40 7.40 11.02
C GLY A 143 2.37 7.53 9.50
N SER A 144 1.48 8.38 8.96
CA SER A 144 1.40 8.64 7.52
C SER A 144 2.48 9.58 6.98
N ILE A 145 3.08 10.43 7.83
CA ILE A 145 4.18 11.35 7.44
C ILE A 145 5.39 10.58 6.90
N LEU A 146 5.61 9.35 7.36
CA LEU A 146 6.66 8.45 6.87
C LEU A 146 6.68 8.35 5.33
N PHE A 147 5.50 8.24 4.71
CA PHE A 147 5.37 8.08 3.27
C PHE A 147 5.63 9.39 2.52
N TYR A 148 5.24 10.52 3.11
CA TYR A 148 5.59 11.83 2.55
C TYR A 148 7.10 12.03 2.56
N TRP A 149 7.76 11.70 3.68
CA TRP A 149 9.21 11.75 3.79
C TRP A 149 9.90 10.83 2.76
N THR A 150 9.42 9.58 2.57
CA THR A 150 10.00 8.70 1.53
C THR A 150 9.88 9.26 0.13
N VAL A 151 8.76 9.92 -0.19
CA VAL A 151 8.54 10.47 -1.53
C VAL A 151 9.58 11.57 -1.78
N LEU A 152 9.76 12.46 -0.80
CA LEU A 152 10.78 13.51 -0.88
C LEU A 152 12.19 12.95 -0.98
N GLU A 153 12.57 12.01 -0.12
CA GLU A 153 13.88 11.35 -0.19
C GLU A 153 14.13 10.73 -1.56
N ARG A 154 13.14 10.02 -2.12
CA ARG A 154 13.30 9.38 -3.43
C ARG A 154 13.46 10.41 -4.53
N PHE A 155 12.69 11.50 -4.55
CA PHE A 155 12.87 12.55 -5.55
C PHE A 155 14.22 13.29 -5.42
N MET A 156 14.65 13.56 -4.19
CA MET A 156 15.85 14.37 -3.93
C MET A 156 17.15 13.56 -4.08
N LEU A 157 17.13 12.27 -3.72
CA LEU A 157 18.35 11.44 -3.62
C LEU A 157 18.46 10.38 -4.71
N ASN A 158 17.35 9.99 -5.35
CA ASN A 158 17.35 9.05 -6.46
C ASN A 158 16.74 9.71 -7.68
N SER A 159 17.57 10.25 -8.57
CA SER A 159 17.10 10.93 -9.78
C SER A 159 16.14 10.01 -10.56
N SER A 160 14.84 10.32 -10.51
CA SER A 160 13.83 9.62 -11.28
C SER A 160 13.99 10.02 -12.73
N SER A 161 14.58 9.14 -13.54
CA SER A 161 14.63 9.34 -14.99
C SER A 161 13.46 8.61 -15.65
N TRP A 162 12.95 9.18 -16.74
CA TRP A 162 11.82 8.60 -17.47
C TRP A 162 12.15 7.19 -17.99
N HIS A 163 13.43 6.90 -18.20
CA HIS A 163 13.92 5.59 -18.66
C HIS A 163 14.07 4.55 -17.54
N ARG A 164 14.14 4.95 -16.26
CA ARG A 164 14.28 4.02 -15.13
C ARG A 164 12.92 3.83 -14.45
N VAL A 165 12.22 2.77 -14.85
CA VAL A 165 10.88 2.46 -14.33
C VAL A 165 10.91 2.11 -12.84
N GLY A 166 11.96 1.46 -12.35
CA GLY A 166 12.08 1.04 -10.94
C GLY A 166 11.96 2.20 -9.94
N PRO A 167 12.87 3.19 -9.96
CA PRO A 167 12.83 4.36 -9.09
C PRO A 167 11.51 5.15 -9.20
N THR A 168 11.00 5.35 -10.42
CA THR A 168 9.74 6.07 -10.67
C THR A 168 8.54 5.33 -10.08
N ALA A 169 8.44 4.01 -10.30
CA ALA A 169 7.37 3.20 -9.74
C ALA A 169 7.44 3.15 -8.21
N ALA A 170 8.63 3.16 -7.63
CA ALA A 170 8.79 3.17 -6.17
C ALA A 170 8.21 4.44 -5.53
N VAL A 171 8.31 5.59 -6.19
CA VAL A 171 7.62 6.82 -5.76
C VAL A 171 6.10 6.63 -5.81
N TRP A 172 5.59 6.05 -6.89
CA TRP A 172 4.15 5.79 -7.05
C TRP A 172 3.61 4.82 -5.99
N GLN A 173 4.41 3.84 -5.57
CA GLN A 173 4.05 2.95 -4.47
C GLN A 173 3.89 3.72 -3.14
N GLN A 174 4.83 4.60 -2.81
CA GLN A 174 4.71 5.42 -1.59
C GLN A 174 3.50 6.35 -1.64
N LEU A 175 3.25 6.98 -2.79
CA LEU A 175 2.08 7.84 -3.00
C LEU A 175 0.78 7.06 -2.84
N THR A 176 0.69 5.86 -3.41
CA THR A 176 -0.53 5.06 -3.31
C THR A 176 -0.74 4.45 -1.93
N ALA A 177 0.32 4.06 -1.23
CA ALA A 177 0.26 3.71 0.19
C ALA A 177 -0.24 4.90 1.03
N LEU A 178 0.30 6.11 0.80
CA LEU A 178 -0.13 7.32 1.49
C LEU A 178 -1.60 7.65 1.21
N LEU A 179 -2.02 7.62 -0.06
CA LEU A 179 -3.41 7.86 -0.46
C LEU A 179 -4.37 6.83 0.16
N PHE A 180 -3.96 5.57 0.21
CA PHE A 180 -4.74 4.51 0.83
C PHE A 180 -4.88 4.72 2.34
N LEU A 181 -3.77 4.90 3.05
CA LEU A 181 -3.78 5.10 4.49
C LEU A 181 -4.51 6.38 4.88
N ALA A 182 -4.37 7.46 4.12
CA ALA A 182 -5.13 8.70 4.34
C ALA A 182 -6.64 8.49 4.13
N ALA A 183 -7.05 7.74 3.10
CA ALA A 183 -8.46 7.39 2.89
C ALA A 183 -8.98 6.49 4.02
N LEU A 184 -8.17 5.54 4.48
CA LEU A 184 -8.49 4.64 5.59
C LEU A 184 -8.67 5.40 6.90
N VAL A 185 -7.76 6.32 7.23
CA VAL A 185 -7.86 7.21 8.39
C VAL A 185 -9.15 8.02 8.33
N ARG A 186 -9.47 8.61 7.17
CA ARG A 186 -10.75 9.35 7.03
C ARG A 186 -11.95 8.45 7.27
N ALA A 187 -11.93 7.22 6.75
CA ALA A 187 -13.02 6.27 6.95
C ALA A 187 -13.17 5.80 8.40
N LEU A 188 -12.07 5.69 9.15
CA LEU A 188 -12.07 5.20 10.53
C LEU A 188 -12.32 6.28 11.59
N TYR A 189 -11.82 7.51 11.37
CA TYR A 189 -11.80 8.56 12.40
C TYR A 189 -12.78 9.72 12.15
N LEU A 190 -13.19 10.00 10.91
CA LEU A 190 -14.11 11.11 10.59
C LEU A 190 -15.51 10.59 10.23
N PRO A 191 -16.45 10.53 11.20
CA PRO A 191 -17.83 10.18 10.93
C PRO A 191 -18.51 11.32 10.14
N GLY A 192 -19.02 11.04 8.95
CA GLY A 192 -19.92 11.96 8.25
C GLY A 192 -19.81 12.02 6.73
N GLN A 193 -18.71 11.58 6.11
CA GLN A 193 -18.54 11.60 4.63
C GLN A 193 -17.53 10.56 4.13
N PRO A 194 -17.70 9.24 4.37
CA PRO A 194 -16.81 8.27 3.74
C PRO A 194 -17.06 8.30 2.22
N LYS A 195 -16.20 8.97 1.45
CA LYS A 195 -16.13 8.75 -0.01
C LYS A 195 -15.59 7.34 -0.22
N LEU A 196 -16.50 6.37 -0.22
CA LEU A 196 -16.23 4.92 -0.22
C LEU A 196 -15.40 4.49 -1.43
N GLY A 197 -15.67 5.11 -2.57
CA GLY A 197 -14.87 4.92 -3.77
C GLY A 197 -13.42 5.37 -3.61
N ALA A 198 -13.12 6.28 -2.68
CA ALA A 198 -11.76 6.67 -2.37
C ALA A 198 -11.01 5.54 -1.66
N VAL A 199 -11.55 4.93 -0.61
CA VAL A 199 -10.91 3.79 0.11
C VAL A 199 -10.79 2.57 -0.79
N CYS A 200 -11.85 2.23 -1.53
CA CYS A 200 -11.83 1.11 -2.45
C CYS A 200 -10.83 1.34 -3.60
N GLY A 201 -10.87 2.52 -4.23
CA GLY A 201 -9.97 2.86 -5.33
C GLY A 201 -8.52 2.96 -4.90
N SER A 202 -8.24 3.64 -3.78
CA SER A 202 -6.88 3.72 -3.25
C SER A 202 -6.36 2.39 -2.71
N GLY A 203 -7.23 1.55 -2.13
CA GLY A 203 -6.89 0.18 -1.72
C GLY A 203 -6.54 -0.73 -2.90
N LEU A 204 -7.30 -0.66 -4.00
CA LEU A 204 -7.00 -1.37 -5.24
C LEU A 204 -5.71 -0.86 -5.89
N LEU A 205 -5.46 0.45 -5.85
CA LEU A 205 -4.20 1.04 -6.30
C LEU A 205 -3.01 0.57 -5.47
N ALA A 206 -3.14 0.58 -4.14
CA ALA A 206 -2.09 0.08 -3.23
C ALA A 206 -1.83 -1.41 -3.49
N PHE A 207 -2.86 -2.23 -3.71
CA PHE A 207 -2.68 -3.62 -4.11
C PHE A 207 -1.90 -3.74 -5.44
N CYS A 208 -2.31 -2.98 -6.46
CA CYS A 208 -1.68 -2.98 -7.78
C CYS A 208 -0.19 -2.62 -7.72
N LEU A 209 0.14 -1.51 -7.05
CA LEU A 209 1.48 -0.95 -7.09
C LEU A 209 2.38 -1.49 -5.98
N CYS A 210 1.89 -1.53 -4.75
CA CYS A 210 2.71 -1.92 -3.60
C CYS A 210 2.91 -3.44 -3.54
N LEU A 211 1.87 -4.23 -3.82
CA LEU A 211 1.98 -5.70 -3.79
C LEU A 211 2.31 -6.26 -5.17
N CYS A 212 1.44 -6.10 -6.17
CA CYS A 212 1.62 -6.78 -7.45
C CYS A 212 2.84 -6.29 -8.24
N TRP A 213 3.10 -4.97 -8.27
CA TRP A 213 4.28 -4.42 -8.93
C TRP A 213 5.53 -4.40 -8.03
N GLY A 214 5.35 -4.15 -6.73
CA GLY A 214 6.46 -4.04 -5.76
C GLY A 214 7.10 -5.36 -5.40
N LEU A 215 6.32 -6.42 -5.21
CA LEU A 215 6.84 -7.72 -4.79
C LEU A 215 7.84 -8.34 -5.79
N PRO A 216 7.59 -8.36 -7.12
CA PRO A 216 8.58 -8.82 -8.10
C PRO A 216 9.89 -8.04 -8.01
N GLN A 217 9.81 -6.71 -7.89
CA GLN A 217 10.98 -5.85 -7.80
C GLN A 217 11.79 -6.11 -6.52
N ALA A 218 11.11 -6.24 -5.39
CA ALA A 218 11.75 -6.54 -4.11
C ALA A 218 12.43 -7.92 -4.13
N ALA A 219 11.75 -8.93 -4.69
CA ALA A 219 12.27 -10.29 -4.75
C ALA A 219 13.50 -10.42 -5.65
N VAL A 220 13.50 -9.81 -6.84
CA VAL A 220 14.68 -9.81 -7.74
C VAL A 220 15.86 -9.10 -7.10
N ARG A 221 15.64 -7.92 -6.48
CA ARG A 221 16.72 -7.18 -5.81
C ARG A 221 17.25 -7.90 -4.57
N TRP A 222 16.38 -8.59 -3.85
CA TRP A 222 16.80 -9.45 -2.73
C TRP A 222 17.63 -10.63 -3.22
N ALA A 223 17.19 -11.32 -4.28
CA ALA A 223 17.92 -12.44 -4.87
C ALA A 223 19.29 -12.01 -5.45
N ALA A 224 19.40 -10.78 -5.97
CA ALA A 224 20.65 -10.19 -6.44
C ALA A 224 21.56 -9.70 -5.30
N GLY A 225 21.14 -9.77 -4.03
CA GLY A 225 21.89 -9.28 -2.87
C GLY A 225 21.87 -7.74 -2.71
N GLU A 226 21.11 -7.03 -3.54
CA GLU A 226 21.01 -5.56 -3.53
C GLU A 226 20.03 -5.01 -2.49
N LEU A 227 19.15 -5.86 -1.95
CA LEU A 227 18.13 -5.48 -0.97
C LEU A 227 18.31 -6.29 0.31
N SER A 228 18.82 -5.63 1.36
CA SER A 228 19.04 -6.24 2.66
C SER A 228 18.76 -5.27 3.81
N GLY A 229 18.66 -5.82 5.02
CA GLY A 229 18.47 -5.06 6.25
C GLY A 229 17.20 -4.20 6.24
N PRO A 230 17.26 -2.93 6.72
CA PRO A 230 16.07 -2.09 6.83
C PRO A 230 15.32 -1.89 5.52
N ALA A 231 16.03 -1.77 4.40
CA ALA A 231 15.38 -1.57 3.10
C ALA A 231 14.47 -2.75 2.71
N LEU A 232 14.87 -3.98 3.01
CA LEU A 232 14.08 -5.17 2.75
C LEU A 232 12.77 -5.16 3.57
N TRP A 233 12.87 -4.91 4.87
CA TRP A 233 11.70 -4.86 5.75
C TRP A 233 10.72 -3.77 5.33
N PHE A 234 11.23 -2.62 4.90
CA PHE A 234 10.39 -1.52 4.44
C PHE A 234 9.59 -1.88 3.17
N GLU A 235 10.24 -2.48 2.17
CA GLU A 235 9.58 -2.90 0.92
C GLU A 235 8.55 -4.02 1.17
N LEU A 236 8.86 -4.98 2.05
CA LEU A 236 7.89 -6.00 2.48
C LEU A 236 6.72 -5.39 3.26
N GLY A 237 6.98 -4.38 4.10
CA GLY A 237 5.94 -3.63 4.80
C GLY A 237 4.98 -2.94 3.83
N LEU A 238 5.53 -2.37 2.75
CA LEU A 238 4.74 -1.78 1.67
C LEU A 238 3.88 -2.83 0.94
N CYS A 239 4.42 -4.02 0.68
CA CYS A 239 3.65 -5.14 0.14
C CYS A 239 2.48 -5.52 1.05
N ALA A 240 2.71 -5.56 2.37
CA ALA A 240 1.67 -5.83 3.37
C ALA A 240 0.58 -4.73 3.39
N VAL A 241 0.94 -3.46 3.21
CA VAL A 241 -0.03 -2.37 3.01
C VAL A 241 -0.84 -2.57 1.72
N GLY A 242 -0.21 -3.05 0.64
CA GLY A 242 -0.92 -3.42 -0.59
C GLY A 242 -1.93 -4.55 -0.37
N ALA A 243 -1.56 -5.59 0.38
CA ALA A 243 -2.48 -6.67 0.76
C ALA A 243 -3.65 -6.16 1.62
N LEU A 244 -3.36 -5.28 2.59
CA LEU A 244 -4.39 -4.61 3.39
C LEU A 244 -5.36 -3.82 2.49
N GLY A 245 -4.85 -3.10 1.50
CA GLY A 245 -5.64 -2.37 0.50
C GLY A 245 -6.65 -3.26 -0.24
N ALA A 246 -6.22 -4.44 -0.71
CA ALA A 246 -7.11 -5.40 -1.34
C ALA A 246 -8.19 -5.92 -0.40
N VAL A 247 -7.83 -6.28 0.83
CA VAL A 247 -8.81 -6.76 1.82
C VAL A 247 -9.84 -5.67 2.13
N CYS A 248 -9.41 -4.43 2.35
CA CYS A 248 -10.32 -3.30 2.56
C CYS A 248 -11.27 -3.11 1.38
N ALA A 249 -10.76 -3.16 0.13
CA ALA A 249 -11.60 -3.05 -1.06
C ALA A 249 -12.65 -4.17 -1.14
N ILE A 250 -12.27 -5.42 -0.83
CA ILE A 250 -13.18 -6.57 -0.81
C ILE A 250 -14.24 -6.44 0.29
N VAL A 251 -13.86 -5.97 1.48
CA VAL A 251 -14.77 -5.77 2.61
C VAL A 251 -15.82 -4.70 2.29
N CYS A 252 -15.41 -3.61 1.64
CA CYS A 252 -16.30 -2.54 1.23
C CYS A 252 -17.39 -3.01 0.25
N ILE A 253 -17.11 -3.97 -0.64
CA ILE A 253 -18.10 -4.46 -1.63
C ILE A 253 -18.97 -5.63 -1.16
N LYS A 254 -18.57 -6.36 -0.11
CA LYS A 254 -19.35 -7.52 0.38
C LYS A 254 -20.62 -7.08 1.11
N ASN A 255 -20.59 -5.91 1.73
CA ASN A 255 -21.68 -5.39 2.57
C ASN A 255 -22.54 -4.32 1.87
N THR A 256 -22.57 -4.28 0.54
CA THR A 256 -23.60 -3.51 -0.16
C THR A 256 -24.97 -4.10 0.23
N PRO A 257 -25.87 -3.35 0.89
CA PRO A 257 -27.21 -3.85 1.14
C PRO A 257 -27.82 -4.26 -0.20
N LYS A 258 -28.40 -5.46 -0.23
CA LYS A 258 -29.07 -5.99 -1.41
C LYS A 258 -30.22 -5.03 -1.74
N ALA A 259 -30.02 -4.15 -2.72
CA ALA A 259 -31.05 -3.24 -3.23
C ALA A 259 -32.09 -4.03 -4.06
N GLU A 260 -32.68 -5.07 -3.45
CA GLU A 260 -33.62 -6.01 -4.07
C GLU A 260 -34.79 -6.35 -3.15
N ASN A 261 -35.06 -5.54 -2.12
CA ASN A 261 -36.29 -5.64 -1.33
C ASN A 261 -37.20 -4.40 -1.42
N ALA A 262 -36.83 -3.38 -2.21
CA ALA A 262 -37.64 -2.16 -2.40
C ALA A 262 -38.62 -2.23 -3.60
N ARG A 263 -38.94 -3.43 -4.10
CA ARG A 263 -39.93 -3.66 -5.17
C ARG A 263 -41.03 -4.66 -4.80
N GLN A 264 -41.11 -5.12 -3.56
CA GLN A 264 -42.16 -6.04 -3.11
C GLN A 264 -43.23 -5.41 -2.23
N ASP A 265 -43.13 -4.11 -1.91
CA ASP A 265 -44.14 -3.36 -1.16
C ASP A 265 -44.75 -2.23 -2.00
N GLY A 266 -45.07 -2.51 -3.27
CA GLY A 266 -45.75 -1.59 -4.18
C GLY A 266 -47.00 -2.23 -4.77
#